data_AF-A0A7S0BZY3-F1
#
_entry.id   AF-A0A7S0BZY3-F1
#
_cell.length_a   1.000
_cell.length_b   1.000
_cell.length_c   1.000
_cell.angle_alpha   90.00
_cell.angle_beta   90.00
_cell.angle_gamma   90.00
#
_symmetry.space_group_name_H-M   'P 1'
#
loop_
_entity.id
_entity.type
_entity.pdbx_description
1 polymer ?
#
loop_
_entity_poly.entity_id
_entity_poly.type
_entity_poly.pdbx_seq_one_letter_code
_entity_poly.pdbx_strand_id
1 'polypeptide(L)'
;NICAIVGPTIAARLLGLAGGLDELSKIPACNFQVLGQVKGNASSRAGMSSSHSKPHSGIVGECELVLKCPGYMQKKAIKVVASKLALAARCDFVNAESGRACTADAGIKFRNIIESKIAKWDEPDKAQVVKALPKPDMSTKKRRGGKRIRRMKERFEETELMKQANKRAFSKEAGEYGDDAMGLSMGLLDSKESGKIRQTTEKKKMRQANTKASRKKALQLSSGTTNGLASSMVFTPVQGLELVNPNANRDRVNEANLKWFGENAGFRSALPKEG
;
A
#
# COMPACT_ATOMS: atom_id res chain seq x y z
N ASN A 1 -11.66 32.18 -13.47
CA ASN A 1 -12.22 30.93 -12.87
C ASN A 1 -11.56 30.52 -11.55
N ILE A 2 -10.24 30.64 -11.38
CA ILE A 2 -9.54 30.26 -10.13
C ILE A 2 -10.13 30.95 -8.89
N CYS A 3 -10.38 32.27 -8.96
CA CYS A 3 -10.94 33.05 -7.86
C CYS A 3 -12.32 32.57 -7.41
N ALA A 4 -13.16 32.06 -8.33
CA ALA A 4 -14.48 31.54 -7.98
C ALA A 4 -14.41 30.25 -7.13
N ILE A 5 -13.36 29.45 -7.30
CA ILE A 5 -13.20 28.19 -6.57
C ILE A 5 -12.61 28.45 -5.18
N VAL A 6 -11.50 29.17 -5.09
CA VAL A 6 -10.68 29.24 -3.86
C VAL A 6 -10.73 30.62 -3.19
N GLY A 7 -11.29 31.62 -3.86
CA GLY A 7 -11.34 33.00 -3.40
C GLY A 7 -10.17 33.84 -3.95
N PRO A 8 -10.32 35.18 -3.99
CA PRO A 8 -9.36 36.07 -4.62
C PRO A 8 -8.02 36.15 -3.87
N THR A 9 -8.06 36.15 -2.54
CA THR A 9 -6.85 36.25 -1.69
C THR A 9 -5.90 35.08 -1.91
N ILE A 10 -6.45 33.87 -1.92
CA ILE A 10 -5.69 32.66 -2.14
C ILE A 10 -5.26 32.54 -3.61
N ALA A 11 -6.11 32.90 -4.56
CA ALA A 11 -5.76 32.90 -5.97
C ALA A 11 -4.56 33.81 -6.27
N ALA A 12 -4.52 35.01 -5.67
CA ALA A 12 -3.39 35.93 -5.79
C ALA A 12 -2.10 35.34 -5.23
N ARG A 13 -2.16 34.68 -4.06
CA ARG A 13 -0.99 33.97 -3.48
C ARG A 13 -0.49 32.84 -4.38
N LEU A 14 -1.40 32.06 -4.96
CA LEU A 14 -1.05 30.97 -5.87
C LEU A 14 -0.40 31.49 -7.16
N LEU A 15 -0.94 32.57 -7.75
CA LEU A 15 -0.35 33.21 -8.92
C LEU A 15 1.03 33.82 -8.61
N GLY A 16 1.16 34.50 -7.46
CA GLY A 16 2.42 35.11 -7.03
C GLY A 16 3.53 34.08 -6.78
N LEU A 17 3.20 32.93 -6.19
CA LEU A 17 4.16 31.84 -6.00
C LEU A 17 4.52 31.11 -7.29
N ALA A 18 3.57 31.00 -8.22
CA ALA A 18 3.77 30.30 -9.47
C ALA A 18 4.42 31.17 -10.55
N GLY A 19 4.63 32.48 -10.36
CA GLY A 19 5.27 33.34 -11.35
C GLY A 19 4.36 33.82 -12.48
N GLY A 20 3.06 33.52 -12.44
CA GLY A 20 2.08 33.96 -13.44
C GLY A 20 1.09 32.88 -13.85
N LEU A 21 0.11 33.25 -14.69
CA LEU A 21 -0.96 32.34 -15.11
C LEU A 21 -0.45 31.24 -16.06
N ASP A 22 0.52 31.55 -16.92
CA ASP A 22 1.13 30.57 -17.83
C ASP A 22 1.84 29.44 -17.05
N GLU A 23 2.73 29.82 -16.13
CA GLU A 23 3.43 28.87 -15.27
C GLU A 23 2.46 28.08 -14.38
N LEU A 24 1.45 28.75 -13.81
CA LEU A 24 0.39 28.10 -13.03
C LEU A 24 -0.37 27.03 -13.82
N SER A 25 -0.59 27.24 -15.13
CA SER A 25 -1.32 26.30 -15.99
C SER A 25 -0.53 24.99 -16.26
N LYS A 26 0.81 25.09 -16.28
CA LYS A 26 1.76 23.98 -16.49
C LYS A 26 1.88 23.10 -15.24
N ILE A 27 1.60 23.64 -14.06
CA ILE A 27 1.68 22.91 -12.79
C ILE A 27 0.62 21.78 -12.74
N PRO A 28 1.01 20.53 -12.37
CA PRO A 28 0.07 19.44 -12.20
C PRO A 28 -0.71 19.54 -10.88
N ALA A 29 -1.91 18.94 -10.84
CA ALA A 29 -2.82 18.97 -9.68
C ALA A 29 -2.23 18.43 -8.37
N CYS A 30 -1.23 17.53 -8.41
CA CYS A 30 -0.56 17.03 -7.22
C CYS A 30 0.29 18.11 -6.54
N ASN A 31 0.96 18.97 -7.32
CA ASN A 31 1.84 20.00 -6.81
C ASN A 31 1.06 21.11 -6.11
N PHE A 32 -0.15 21.43 -6.59
CA PHE A 32 -1.06 22.38 -5.93
C PHE A 32 -1.37 22.04 -4.46
N GLN A 33 -1.28 20.78 -4.06
CA GLN A 33 -1.52 20.35 -2.69
C GLN A 33 -0.39 20.78 -1.75
N VAL A 34 0.82 20.98 -2.29
CA VAL A 34 2.03 21.32 -1.53
C VAL A 34 2.54 22.73 -1.79
N LEU A 35 1.95 23.46 -2.76
CA LEU A 35 2.31 24.86 -3.04
C LEU A 35 2.10 25.75 -1.80
N GLY A 36 3.14 26.50 -1.45
CA GLY A 36 3.15 27.36 -0.27
C GLY A 36 3.31 26.63 1.06
N GLN A 37 3.60 25.32 1.06
CA GLN A 37 4.00 24.64 2.31
C GLN A 37 5.39 25.09 2.75
N VAL A 38 5.49 25.50 4.02
CA VAL A 38 6.78 25.76 4.66
C VAL A 38 7.57 24.45 4.74
N LYS A 39 8.79 24.45 4.19
CA LYS A 39 9.67 23.27 4.18
C LYS A 39 10.06 22.92 5.62
N GLY A 40 9.61 21.74 6.08
CA GLY A 40 10.07 21.18 7.35
C GLY A 40 11.44 20.52 7.19
N ASN A 41 12.49 21.11 7.75
CA ASN A 41 13.82 20.51 7.82
C ASN A 41 13.88 19.48 8.97
N ALA A 42 14.84 18.55 8.93
CA ALA A 42 15.03 17.58 10.02
C ALA A 42 15.20 18.28 11.38
N SER A 43 15.89 19.43 11.40
CA SER A 43 16.09 20.29 12.57
C SER A 43 14.79 20.94 13.08
N SER A 44 13.83 21.27 12.21
CA SER A 44 12.52 21.81 12.62
C SER A 44 11.50 20.74 13.04
N ARG A 45 11.81 19.45 12.79
CA ARG A 45 11.03 18.30 13.27
C ARG A 45 11.61 17.64 14.51
N ALA A 46 12.81 18.04 14.94
CA ALA A 46 13.56 17.36 16.00
C ALA A 46 12.99 17.58 17.41
N GLY A 47 12.09 18.56 17.60
CA GLY A 47 11.64 18.97 18.94
C GLY A 47 10.14 18.89 19.24
N MET A 48 9.24 18.74 18.26
CA MET A 48 7.78 18.81 18.51
C MET A 48 6.94 17.91 17.59
N SER A 49 5.81 17.45 18.15
CA SER A 49 4.91 16.40 17.67
C SER A 49 4.70 16.29 16.15
N SER A 50 4.58 15.05 15.67
CA SER A 50 4.11 14.69 14.32
C SER A 50 2.66 15.14 14.02
N SER A 51 1.96 15.70 15.02
CA SER A 51 0.56 16.11 14.93
C SER A 51 0.36 17.48 14.26
N HIS A 52 1.35 18.38 14.35
CA HIS A 52 1.15 19.79 13.98
C HIS A 52 1.37 20.09 12.49
N SER A 53 2.18 19.28 11.80
CA SER A 53 2.37 19.41 10.36
C SER A 53 1.38 18.53 9.60
N LYS A 54 0.39 19.15 8.96
CA LYS A 54 -0.51 18.45 8.03
C LYS A 54 0.21 18.26 6.68
N PRO A 55 0.62 17.04 6.30
CA PRO A 55 1.25 16.82 5.00
C PRO A 55 0.25 17.10 3.87
N HIS A 56 0.71 17.67 2.77
CA HIS A 56 -0.13 18.01 1.60
C HIS A 56 -1.26 18.99 1.92
N SER A 57 -0.97 19.95 2.80
CA SER A 57 -1.81 21.08 3.16
C SER A 57 -1.03 22.38 2.88
N GLY A 58 -0.90 22.73 1.60
CA GLY A 58 -0.41 24.03 1.15
C GLY A 58 -1.45 25.13 1.29
N ILE A 59 -1.29 26.19 0.51
CA ILE A 59 -2.22 27.33 0.46
C ILE A 59 -3.66 26.91 0.14
N VAL A 60 -3.83 25.86 -0.67
CA VAL A 60 -5.17 25.29 -0.97
C VAL A 60 -5.87 24.75 0.29
N GLY A 61 -5.11 24.37 1.33
CA GLY A 61 -5.65 23.93 2.61
C GLY A 61 -6.30 25.06 3.43
N GLU A 62 -5.96 26.32 3.16
CA GLU A 62 -6.57 27.52 3.79
C GLU A 62 -7.90 27.91 3.12
N CYS A 63 -8.27 27.24 2.04
CA CYS A 63 -9.51 27.49 1.32
C CYS A 63 -10.73 27.29 2.23
N GLU A 64 -11.71 28.19 2.12
CA GLU A 64 -12.99 28.12 2.84
C GLU A 64 -13.67 26.75 2.67
N LEU A 65 -13.67 26.19 1.45
CA LEU A 65 -14.26 24.89 1.15
C LEU A 65 -13.61 23.74 1.94
N VAL A 66 -12.30 23.84 2.20
CA VAL A 66 -11.54 22.82 2.94
C VAL A 66 -11.68 23.03 4.43
N LEU A 67 -11.66 24.29 4.91
CA LEU A 67 -11.81 24.62 6.32
C LEU A 67 -13.19 24.25 6.87
N LYS A 68 -14.25 24.37 6.04
CA LYS A 68 -15.60 23.90 6.37
C LYS A 68 -15.70 22.38 6.58
N CYS A 69 -14.79 21.60 6.00
CA CYS A 69 -14.79 20.14 6.14
C CYS A 69 -14.16 19.69 7.46
N PRO A 70 -14.66 18.60 8.07
CA PRO A 70 -14.03 18.05 9.26
C PRO A 70 -12.64 17.47 8.94
N GLY A 71 -11.76 17.46 9.95
CA GLY A 71 -10.32 17.17 9.78
C GLY A 71 -9.98 15.85 9.07
N TYR A 72 -10.80 14.82 9.24
CA TYR A 72 -10.61 13.51 8.58
C TYR A 72 -10.87 13.55 7.06
N MET A 73 -11.66 14.52 6.58
CA MET A 73 -12.01 14.70 5.17
C MET A 73 -11.14 15.72 4.46
N GLN A 74 -10.47 16.61 5.21
CA GLN A 74 -9.67 17.72 4.66
C GLN A 74 -8.68 17.26 3.59
N LYS A 75 -7.97 16.15 3.80
CA LYS A 75 -7.03 15.60 2.79
C LYS A 75 -7.72 15.19 1.48
N LYS A 76 -8.93 14.62 1.55
CA LYS A 76 -9.73 14.27 0.36
C LYS A 76 -10.23 15.53 -0.34
N ALA A 77 -10.69 16.52 0.44
CA ALA A 77 -11.17 17.81 -0.07
C ALA A 77 -10.05 18.57 -0.81
N ILE A 78 -8.87 18.71 -0.20
CA ILE A 78 -7.70 19.37 -0.82
C ILE A 78 -7.37 18.73 -2.18
N LYS A 79 -7.38 17.40 -2.27
CA LYS A 79 -7.11 16.70 -3.53
C LYS A 79 -8.14 17.03 -4.61
N VAL A 80 -9.43 17.10 -4.27
CA VAL A 80 -10.50 17.44 -5.21
C VAL A 80 -10.44 18.91 -5.63
N VAL A 81 -10.21 19.82 -4.68
CA VAL A 81 -10.03 21.26 -4.95
C VAL A 81 -8.82 21.48 -5.85
N ALA A 82 -7.66 20.92 -5.53
CA ALA A 82 -6.44 21.02 -6.35
C ALA A 82 -6.64 20.48 -7.77
N SER A 83 -7.39 19.38 -7.93
CA SER A 83 -7.70 18.83 -9.26
C SER A 83 -8.55 19.79 -10.09
N LYS A 84 -9.58 20.39 -9.49
CA LYS A 84 -10.47 21.34 -10.19
C LYS A 84 -9.81 22.69 -10.41
N LEU A 85 -8.95 23.11 -9.50
CA LEU A 85 -8.19 24.34 -9.62
C LEU A 85 -7.17 24.26 -10.77
N ALA A 86 -6.49 23.12 -10.95
CA ALA A 86 -5.59 22.94 -12.10
C ALA A 86 -6.34 23.02 -13.45
N LEU A 87 -7.56 22.48 -13.53
CA LEU A 87 -8.40 22.63 -14.72
C LEU A 87 -8.84 24.08 -14.92
N ALA A 88 -9.26 24.76 -13.85
CA ALA A 88 -9.65 26.17 -13.90
C ALA A 88 -8.50 27.07 -14.35
N ALA A 89 -7.27 26.81 -13.88
CA ALA A 89 -6.08 27.57 -14.28
C ALA A 89 -5.78 27.42 -15.78
N ARG A 90 -5.93 26.21 -16.32
CA ARG A 90 -5.76 25.96 -17.76
C ARG A 90 -6.86 26.59 -18.60
N CYS A 91 -8.11 26.56 -18.13
CA CYS A 91 -9.21 27.26 -18.79
C CYS A 91 -8.97 28.78 -18.79
N ASP A 92 -8.52 29.35 -17.68
CA ASP A 92 -8.21 30.78 -17.60
C ASP A 92 -7.05 31.17 -18.53
N PHE A 93 -6.00 30.34 -18.61
CA PHE A 93 -4.88 30.56 -19.53
C PHE A 93 -5.33 30.55 -21.01
N VAL A 94 -6.08 29.54 -21.42
CA VAL A 94 -6.59 29.42 -22.80
C VAL A 94 -7.51 30.58 -23.16
N ASN A 95 -8.39 31.01 -22.24
CA ASN A 95 -9.27 32.14 -22.48
C ASN A 95 -8.49 33.45 -22.62
N ALA A 96 -7.45 33.65 -21.80
CA ALA A 96 -6.57 34.80 -21.88
C ALA A 96 -5.76 34.82 -23.20
N GLU A 97 -5.22 33.67 -23.63
CA GLU A 97 -4.46 33.54 -24.88
C GLU A 97 -5.36 33.71 -26.12
N SER A 98 -6.56 33.14 -26.09
CA SER A 98 -7.52 33.20 -27.20
C SER A 98 -8.29 34.53 -27.30
N GLY A 99 -8.06 35.47 -26.39
CA GLY A 99 -8.79 36.75 -26.32
C GLY A 99 -10.29 36.60 -26.03
N ARG A 100 -10.73 35.45 -25.49
CA ARG A 100 -12.14 35.24 -25.12
C ARG A 100 -12.47 35.95 -23.81
N ALA A 101 -13.73 36.33 -23.63
CA ALA A 101 -14.18 36.91 -22.38
C ALA A 101 -13.87 35.98 -21.19
N CYS A 102 -13.24 36.52 -20.15
CA CYS A 102 -12.92 35.80 -18.93
C CYS A 102 -14.16 35.63 -18.05
N THR A 103 -15.03 34.68 -18.39
CA THR A 103 -16.25 34.38 -17.60
C THR A 103 -15.94 33.48 -16.40
N ALA A 104 -16.74 33.62 -15.34
CA ALA A 104 -16.61 32.82 -14.11
C ALA A 104 -17.37 31.47 -14.16
N ASP A 105 -18.12 31.20 -15.23
CA ASP A 105 -19.06 30.08 -15.33
C ASP A 105 -18.41 28.72 -15.07
N ALA A 106 -17.21 28.49 -15.61
CA ALA A 106 -16.50 27.22 -15.41
C ALA A 106 -16.08 27.04 -13.94
N GLY A 107 -15.63 28.12 -13.29
CA GLY A 107 -15.27 28.14 -11.88
C GLY A 107 -16.46 27.85 -10.97
N ILE A 108 -17.63 28.44 -11.26
CA ILE A 108 -18.87 28.20 -10.50
C ILE A 108 -19.31 26.73 -10.66
N LYS A 109 -19.31 26.19 -11.89
CA LYS A 109 -19.60 24.77 -12.14
C LYS A 109 -18.66 23.85 -11.35
N PHE A 110 -17.37 24.17 -11.32
CA PHE A 110 -16.40 23.39 -10.56
C PHE A 110 -16.61 23.50 -9.05
N ARG A 111 -16.98 24.69 -8.54
CA ARG A 111 -17.33 24.88 -7.13
C ARG A 111 -18.52 23.99 -6.74
N ASN A 112 -19.59 24.00 -7.53
CA ASN A 112 -20.76 23.15 -7.29
C ASN A 112 -20.39 21.66 -7.26
N ILE A 113 -19.52 21.21 -8.18
CA ILE A 113 -19.04 19.82 -8.20
C ILE A 113 -18.24 19.47 -6.94
N ILE A 114 -17.44 20.41 -6.41
CA ILE A 114 -16.69 20.21 -5.17
C ILE A 114 -17.65 20.10 -3.99
N GLU A 115 -18.60 21.01 -3.87
CA GLU A 115 -19.59 21.05 -2.79
C GLU A 115 -20.45 19.78 -2.79
N SER A 116 -20.97 19.34 -3.96
CA SER A 116 -21.73 18.08 -4.06
C SER A 116 -20.91 16.84 -3.66
N LYS A 117 -19.60 16.83 -3.94
CA LYS A 117 -18.71 15.73 -3.52
C LYS A 117 -18.46 15.72 -2.01
N ILE A 118 -18.28 16.90 -1.43
CA ILE A 118 -18.08 17.03 0.02
C ILE A 118 -19.35 16.58 0.75
N ALA A 119 -20.52 17.04 0.31
CA ALA A 119 -21.81 16.63 0.86
C ALA A 119 -21.99 15.10 0.78
N LYS A 120 -21.71 14.49 -0.37
CA LYS A 120 -21.77 13.03 -0.54
C LYS A 120 -20.85 12.25 0.39
N TRP A 121 -19.71 12.81 0.77
CA TRP A 121 -18.81 12.15 1.72
C TRP A 121 -19.22 12.35 3.18
N ASP A 122 -20.03 13.36 3.45
CA ASP A 122 -20.59 13.63 4.78
C ASP A 122 -21.82 12.77 5.05
N GLU A 123 -22.51 12.34 3.98
CA GLU A 123 -23.56 11.33 4.07
C GLU A 123 -23.04 10.06 4.78
N PRO A 124 -23.71 9.61 5.85
CA PRO A 124 -23.30 8.39 6.56
C PRO A 124 -23.43 7.18 5.64
N ASP A 125 -22.52 6.22 5.79
CA ASP A 125 -22.61 4.95 5.10
C ASP A 125 -23.96 4.30 5.41
N LYS A 126 -24.60 3.75 4.36
CA LYS A 126 -25.87 3.04 4.52
C LYS A 126 -25.71 1.93 5.54
N ALA A 127 -26.64 1.85 6.49
CA ALA A 127 -26.63 0.82 7.52
C ALA A 127 -26.48 -0.57 6.88
N GLN A 128 -25.55 -1.36 7.41
CA GLN A 128 -25.34 -2.71 6.91
C GLN A 128 -26.59 -3.54 7.19
N VAL A 129 -27.22 -4.03 6.13
CA VAL A 129 -28.32 -4.99 6.28
C VAL A 129 -27.75 -6.28 6.86
N VAL A 130 -28.34 -6.77 7.95
CA VAL A 130 -27.97 -8.05 8.54
C VAL A 130 -28.23 -9.13 7.49
N LYS A 131 -27.16 -9.67 6.92
CA LYS A 131 -27.25 -10.79 5.98
C LYS A 131 -27.59 -12.02 6.80
N ALA A 132 -28.76 -12.60 6.55
CA ALA A 132 -29.16 -13.86 7.15
C ALA A 132 -28.06 -14.90 6.91
N LEU A 133 -27.80 -15.72 7.94
CA LEU A 133 -26.89 -16.83 7.81
C LEU A 133 -27.37 -17.74 6.68
N PRO A 134 -26.45 -18.37 5.92
CA PRO A 134 -26.84 -19.37 4.96
C PRO A 134 -27.58 -20.49 5.69
N LYS A 135 -28.71 -20.94 5.12
CA LYS A 135 -29.48 -22.06 5.66
C LYS A 135 -28.53 -23.25 5.90
N PRO A 136 -28.56 -23.90 7.08
CA PRO A 136 -27.81 -25.11 7.33
C PRO A 136 -28.13 -26.15 6.24
N ASP A 137 -27.12 -26.54 5.48
CA ASP A 137 -27.24 -27.58 4.47
C ASP A 137 -26.79 -28.91 5.10
N MET A 138 -27.73 -29.86 5.18
CA MET A 138 -27.48 -31.21 5.69
C MET A 138 -26.94 -32.14 4.60
N SER A 139 -26.74 -31.64 3.37
CA SER A 139 -26.20 -32.43 2.28
C SER A 139 -24.71 -32.73 2.46
N THR A 140 -24.30 -33.92 2.04
CA THR A 140 -22.89 -34.30 2.05
C THR A 140 -22.13 -33.54 0.96
N LYS A 141 -21.08 -32.81 1.38
CA LYS A 141 -20.27 -32.02 0.43
C LYS A 141 -19.45 -32.94 -0.48
N LYS A 142 -19.35 -32.59 -1.77
CA LYS A 142 -18.52 -33.29 -2.75
C LYS A 142 -17.04 -33.33 -2.32
N ARG A 143 -16.46 -34.53 -2.22
CA ARG A 143 -15.05 -34.74 -1.85
C ARG A 143 -14.13 -34.50 -3.06
N ARG A 144 -12.97 -33.87 -2.84
CA ARG A 144 -11.93 -33.64 -3.86
C ARG A 144 -10.57 -34.15 -3.36
N GLY A 145 -9.81 -34.80 -4.25
CA GLY A 145 -8.54 -35.48 -3.95
C GLY A 145 -7.26 -34.84 -4.51
N GLY A 146 -7.32 -33.65 -5.11
CA GLY A 146 -6.14 -33.05 -5.76
C GLY A 146 -5.06 -32.54 -4.80
N LYS A 147 -3.80 -32.45 -5.26
CA LYS A 147 -2.62 -31.98 -4.49
C LYS A 147 -2.84 -30.63 -3.78
N ARG A 148 -3.50 -29.68 -4.45
CA ARG A 148 -3.86 -28.36 -3.87
C ARG A 148 -4.87 -28.49 -2.73
N ILE A 149 -5.89 -29.34 -2.89
CA ILE A 149 -6.90 -29.59 -1.87
C ILE A 149 -6.29 -30.34 -0.69
N ARG A 150 -5.41 -31.32 -0.94
CA ARG A 150 -4.68 -32.03 0.12
C ARG A 150 -3.84 -31.06 0.95
N ARG A 151 -3.07 -30.18 0.30
CA ARG A 151 -2.29 -29.13 0.98
C ARG A 151 -3.16 -28.13 1.77
N MET A 152 -4.38 -27.83 1.30
CA MET A 152 -5.31 -26.97 2.05
C MET A 152 -5.86 -27.70 3.27
N LYS A 153 -6.29 -28.96 3.10
CA LYS A 153 -6.78 -29.82 4.18
C LYS A 153 -5.71 -30.04 5.25
N GLU A 154 -4.48 -30.34 4.85
CA GLU A 154 -3.30 -30.49 5.73
C GLU A 154 -3.04 -29.26 6.64
N ARG A 155 -3.57 -28.07 6.31
CA ARG A 155 -3.46 -26.87 7.16
C ARG A 155 -4.52 -26.76 8.24
N PHE A 156 -5.70 -27.35 8.01
CA PHE A 156 -6.83 -27.31 8.94
C PHE A 156 -7.03 -28.63 9.68
N GLU A 157 -6.48 -29.73 9.15
CA GLU A 157 -6.49 -31.03 9.79
C GLU A 157 -5.55 -31.02 11.01
N GLU A 158 -6.00 -31.65 12.09
CA GLU A 158 -5.18 -31.90 13.27
C GLU A 158 -3.89 -32.62 12.88
N THR A 159 -2.78 -32.19 13.48
CA THR A 159 -1.49 -32.83 13.27
C THR A 159 -1.48 -34.23 13.87
N GLU A 160 -0.52 -35.05 13.47
CA GLU A 160 -0.49 -36.44 13.94
C GLU A 160 -0.12 -36.50 15.43
N LEU A 161 0.72 -35.56 15.88
CA LEU A 161 1.01 -35.33 17.29
C LEU A 161 -0.22 -34.92 18.08
N MET A 162 -1.05 -34.02 17.55
CA MET A 162 -2.30 -33.62 18.20
C MET A 162 -3.28 -34.80 18.31
N LYS A 163 -3.35 -35.65 17.28
CA LYS A 163 -4.15 -36.89 17.33
C LYS A 163 -3.61 -37.90 18.34
N GLN A 164 -2.29 -37.99 18.53
CA GLN A 164 -1.68 -38.86 19.55
C GLN A 164 -1.87 -38.31 20.96
N ALA A 165 -1.77 -36.99 21.13
CA ALA A 165 -2.08 -36.32 22.39
C ALA A 165 -3.55 -36.49 22.80
N ASN A 166 -4.47 -36.45 21.83
CA ASN A 166 -5.90 -36.67 22.05
C ASN A 166 -6.27 -38.15 22.31
N LYS A 167 -5.36 -39.10 22.04
CA LYS A 167 -5.57 -40.53 22.34
C LYS A 167 -5.12 -40.84 23.75
N ARG A 168 -5.96 -41.51 24.53
CA ARG A 168 -5.65 -41.98 25.89
C ARG A 168 -5.70 -43.49 25.94
N ALA A 169 -4.73 -44.11 26.61
CA ALA A 169 -4.75 -45.53 26.89
C ALA A 169 -5.63 -45.78 28.13
N PHE A 170 -6.58 -46.71 28.02
CA PHE A 170 -7.41 -47.10 29.15
C PHE A 170 -6.55 -47.84 30.19
N SER A 171 -6.71 -47.49 31.47
CA SER A 171 -6.03 -48.14 32.60
C SER A 171 -4.48 -48.00 32.64
N LYS A 172 -3.89 -47.09 31.88
CA LYS A 172 -2.47 -46.68 32.05
C LYS A 172 -2.41 -45.33 32.73
N GLU A 173 -1.52 -45.18 33.72
CA GLU A 173 -1.24 -43.88 34.34
C GLU A 173 -0.71 -42.92 33.27
N ALA A 174 -1.31 -41.72 33.21
CA ALA A 174 -0.75 -40.63 32.42
C ALA A 174 0.58 -40.20 33.03
N GLY A 175 1.51 -39.71 32.21
CA GLY A 175 2.70 -39.06 32.74
C GLY A 175 2.32 -37.81 33.53
N GLU A 176 3.16 -37.49 34.51
CA GLU A 176 3.04 -36.33 35.40
C GLU A 176 3.53 -35.04 34.72
N TYR A 177 3.84 -35.11 33.42
CA TYR A 177 4.43 -34.00 32.66
C TYR A 177 3.31 -33.17 32.00
N GLY A 178 2.43 -32.67 32.85
CA GLY A 178 1.34 -31.76 32.51
C GLY A 178 1.02 -30.90 33.72
N ASP A 179 0.50 -29.69 33.48
CA ASP A 179 -0.14 -28.94 34.54
C ASP A 179 -1.47 -29.66 34.88
N ASP A 180 -1.38 -30.69 35.71
CA ASP A 180 -2.51 -31.55 36.09
C ASP A 180 -3.62 -30.76 36.80
N ALA A 181 -3.27 -29.60 37.39
CA ALA A 181 -4.24 -28.65 37.93
C ALA A 181 -5.12 -28.00 36.86
N MET A 182 -4.67 -27.96 35.60
CA MET A 182 -5.38 -27.40 34.44
C MET A 182 -5.89 -28.48 33.47
N GLY A 183 -5.68 -29.77 33.77
CA GLY A 183 -6.19 -30.91 32.97
C GLY A 183 -5.50 -31.09 31.61
N LEU A 184 -4.31 -30.52 31.42
CA LEU A 184 -3.53 -30.57 30.18
C LEU A 184 -2.67 -31.84 30.14
N SER A 185 -3.29 -33.00 29.98
CA SER A 185 -2.58 -34.27 29.80
C SER A 185 -2.27 -34.57 28.33
N MET A 186 -1.06 -35.05 28.05
CA MET A 186 -0.58 -35.28 26.69
C MET A 186 -0.89 -36.70 26.15
N GLY A 187 -1.87 -37.38 26.78
CA GLY A 187 -2.39 -38.68 26.35
C GLY A 187 -1.31 -39.72 26.10
N LEU A 188 -1.32 -40.33 24.91
CA LEU A 188 -0.38 -41.39 24.54
C LEU A 188 1.06 -40.87 24.33
N LEU A 189 1.23 -39.57 24.09
CA LEU A 189 2.56 -38.94 23.93
C LEU A 189 3.34 -38.94 25.25
N ASP A 190 2.64 -39.05 26.38
CA ASP A 190 3.18 -39.02 27.74
C ASP A 190 3.32 -40.41 28.38
N SER A 191 3.16 -41.47 27.58
CA SER A 191 3.31 -42.84 28.10
C SER A 191 4.78 -43.13 28.46
N LYS A 192 5.03 -43.42 29.75
CA LYS A 192 6.36 -43.65 30.36
C LYS A 192 7.22 -44.74 29.68
N GLU A 193 6.63 -45.55 28.81
CA GLU A 193 7.27 -46.74 28.21
C GLU A 193 8.19 -46.42 27.02
N SER A 194 8.18 -45.19 26.50
CA SER A 194 8.95 -44.84 25.31
C SER A 194 9.67 -43.50 25.46
N GLY A 195 10.98 -43.53 25.73
CA GLY A 195 11.88 -42.37 25.67
C GLY A 195 12.08 -41.77 24.26
N LYS A 196 11.13 -41.97 23.33
CA LYS A 196 11.19 -41.56 21.92
C LYS A 196 10.54 -40.20 21.64
N ILE A 197 10.38 -39.35 22.65
CA ILE A 197 9.79 -37.99 22.53
C ILE A 197 10.50 -37.13 21.46
N ARG A 198 11.75 -37.47 21.08
CA ARG A 198 12.55 -36.73 20.09
C ARG A 198 12.40 -37.17 18.62
N GLN A 199 11.68 -38.25 18.29
CA GLN A 199 11.72 -38.82 16.92
C GLN A 199 10.66 -38.31 15.93
N THR A 200 9.64 -37.59 16.37
CA THR A 200 8.57 -37.10 15.49
C THR A 200 8.88 -35.69 15.00
N THR A 201 9.76 -35.60 13.99
CA THR A 201 9.95 -34.35 13.24
C THR A 201 8.68 -34.06 12.42
N GLU A 202 7.67 -33.43 13.03
CA GLU A 202 6.54 -32.94 12.26
C GLU A 202 7.03 -31.89 11.26
N LYS A 203 6.70 -32.10 9.98
CA LYS A 203 6.79 -31.05 8.97
C LYS A 203 6.09 -29.82 9.55
N LYS A 204 6.76 -28.67 9.62
CA LYS A 204 6.20 -27.40 10.13
C LYS A 204 4.93 -27.02 9.35
N LYS A 205 3.78 -27.58 9.75
CA LYS A 205 2.44 -27.35 9.17
C LYS A 205 1.91 -25.98 9.57
N MET A 206 2.31 -25.51 10.75
CA MET A 206 1.96 -24.22 11.34
C MET A 206 3.11 -23.22 11.18
N ARG A 207 3.34 -22.71 9.97
CA ARG A 207 3.89 -21.35 9.89
C ARG A 207 2.69 -20.45 10.09
N GLN A 208 2.68 -19.64 11.16
CA GLN A 208 1.78 -18.49 11.27
C GLN A 208 1.75 -17.83 9.90
N ALA A 209 0.61 -17.97 9.22
CA ALA A 209 0.51 -17.55 7.85
C ALA A 209 0.52 -16.04 7.90
N ASN A 210 1.69 -15.40 7.72
CA ASN A 210 1.72 -13.97 7.46
C ASN A 210 0.75 -13.75 6.30
N THR A 211 -0.36 -13.08 6.60
CA THR A 211 -1.42 -12.83 5.64
C THR A 211 -0.78 -12.12 4.45
N LYS A 212 -1.38 -12.22 3.25
CA LYS A 212 -0.84 -11.47 2.10
C LYS A 212 -0.74 -9.97 2.43
N ALA A 213 -1.67 -9.45 3.24
CA ALA A 213 -1.64 -8.11 3.79
C ALA A 213 -0.46 -7.88 4.74
N SER A 214 -0.20 -8.77 5.69
CA SER A 214 0.98 -8.68 6.58
C SER A 214 2.29 -8.76 5.81
N ARG A 215 2.41 -9.68 4.84
CA ARG A 215 3.59 -9.76 3.96
C ARG A 215 3.77 -8.52 3.10
N LYS A 216 2.68 -7.98 2.54
CA LYS A 216 2.73 -6.74 1.75
C LYS A 216 3.11 -5.55 2.63
N LYS A 217 2.56 -5.46 3.84
CA LYS A 217 2.89 -4.42 4.82
C LYS A 217 4.35 -4.55 5.28
N ALA A 218 4.81 -5.77 5.52
CA ALA A 218 6.20 -6.06 5.83
C ALA A 218 7.12 -5.70 4.66
N LEU A 219 6.77 -6.03 3.41
CA LEU A 219 7.54 -5.63 2.23
C LEU A 219 7.57 -4.11 2.03
N GLN A 220 6.45 -3.43 2.32
CA GLN A 220 6.33 -1.97 2.24
C GLN A 220 7.11 -1.27 3.35
N LEU A 221 7.20 -1.85 4.55
CA LEU A 221 8.04 -1.34 5.65
C LEU A 221 9.52 -1.75 5.50
N SER A 222 9.79 -2.91 4.91
CA SER A 222 11.14 -3.41 4.66
C SER A 222 11.66 -2.77 3.38
N SER A 223 12.01 -1.48 3.46
CA SER A 223 13.05 -0.84 2.65
C SER A 223 13.14 -1.24 1.15
N GLY A 224 12.00 -1.47 0.50
CA GLY A 224 11.91 -1.62 -0.97
C GLY A 224 11.65 -0.29 -1.66
N THR A 225 11.27 0.73 -0.90
CA THR A 225 11.36 2.12 -1.30
C THR A 225 12.82 2.52 -1.17
N THR A 226 13.53 2.49 -2.29
CA THR A 226 14.74 3.28 -2.48
C THR A 226 14.39 4.71 -2.08
N ASN A 227 14.74 5.12 -0.87
CA ASN A 227 14.85 6.53 -0.54
C ASN A 227 15.64 7.15 -1.70
N GLY A 228 15.29 8.34 -2.19
CA GLY A 228 16.12 9.06 -3.17
C GLY A 228 17.54 9.39 -2.65
N LEU A 229 17.88 8.93 -1.44
CA LEU A 229 19.19 8.94 -0.79
C LEU A 229 19.88 7.56 -0.77
N ALA A 230 19.28 6.52 -1.36
CA ALA A 230 19.78 5.15 -1.39
C ALA A 230 20.61 4.82 -2.65
N SER A 231 21.00 5.84 -3.42
CA SER A 231 22.24 5.81 -4.20
C SER A 231 23.23 6.65 -3.39
N SER A 232 24.40 6.17 -2.97
CA SER A 232 25.33 5.38 -3.77
C SER A 232 26.55 4.92 -2.94
N MET A 233 26.42 3.84 -2.15
CA MET A 233 27.59 3.27 -1.47
C MET A 233 27.31 1.79 -1.18
N VAL A 234 27.99 0.90 -1.88
CA VAL A 234 28.03 -0.53 -1.55
C VAL A 234 29.43 -0.85 -1.06
N PHE A 235 29.54 -1.39 0.16
CA PHE A 235 30.81 -1.84 0.72
C PHE A 235 31.08 -3.26 0.24
N THR A 236 32.03 -3.43 -0.68
CA THR A 236 32.45 -4.77 -1.12
C THR A 236 33.73 -5.17 -0.38
N PRO A 237 33.88 -6.46 0.02
CA PRO A 237 35.01 -6.90 0.85
C PRO A 237 36.36 -6.91 0.13
N VAL A 238 36.41 -6.60 -1.18
CA VAL A 238 37.63 -6.68 -1.99
C VAL A 238 38.15 -5.29 -2.39
N GLN A 239 37.30 -4.28 -2.58
CA GLN A 239 37.72 -2.97 -3.12
C GLN A 239 37.13 -1.72 -2.42
N GLY A 240 36.38 -1.88 -1.32
CA GLY A 240 35.87 -0.75 -0.53
C GLY A 240 34.56 -0.14 -1.04
N LEU A 241 34.33 1.15 -0.73
CA LEU A 241 33.10 1.90 -1.03
C LEU A 241 33.07 2.33 -2.49
N GLU A 242 32.26 1.66 -3.32
CA GLU A 242 32.10 2.01 -4.73
C GLU A 242 30.69 2.55 -5.04
N LEU A 243 30.65 3.54 -5.95
CA LEU A 243 29.45 4.17 -6.48
C LEU A 243 28.92 3.38 -7.68
N VAL A 244 28.16 2.31 -7.45
CA VAL A 244 27.60 1.52 -8.57
C VAL A 244 26.33 2.17 -9.11
N ASN A 245 26.30 2.45 -10.42
CA ASN A 245 25.14 2.96 -11.15
C ASN A 245 24.07 1.85 -11.30
N PRO A 246 22.88 1.96 -10.68
CA PRO A 246 21.86 0.93 -10.70
C PRO A 246 21.22 0.71 -12.09
N ASN A 247 21.41 1.66 -13.02
CA ASN A 247 20.93 1.52 -14.39
C ASN A 247 21.83 0.61 -15.25
N ALA A 248 23.09 0.36 -14.84
CA ALA A 248 24.01 -0.49 -15.60
C ALA A 248 23.48 -1.92 -15.80
N ASN A 249 22.76 -2.47 -14.81
CA ASN A 249 22.12 -3.79 -14.97
C ASN A 249 20.93 -3.75 -15.92
N ARG A 250 20.16 -2.65 -15.95
CA ARG A 250 19.08 -2.45 -16.93
C ARG A 250 19.63 -2.32 -18.34
N ASP A 251 20.72 -1.56 -18.50
CA ASP A 251 21.35 -1.33 -19.79
C ASP A 251 21.99 -2.62 -20.32
N ARG A 252 22.68 -3.40 -19.47
CA ARG A 252 23.19 -4.74 -19.82
C ARG A 252 22.08 -5.71 -20.24
N VAL A 253 20.93 -5.69 -19.56
CA VAL A 253 19.78 -6.53 -19.93
C VAL A 253 19.15 -6.06 -21.24
N ASN A 254 19.06 -4.75 -21.47
CA ASN A 254 18.57 -4.18 -22.72
C ASN A 254 19.51 -4.53 -23.90
N GLU A 255 20.83 -4.43 -23.72
CA GLU A 255 21.84 -4.87 -24.69
C GLU A 255 21.75 -6.37 -24.98
N ALA A 256 21.57 -7.19 -23.95
CA ALA A 256 21.35 -8.63 -24.12
C ALA A 256 20.06 -8.89 -24.92
N ASN A 257 18.97 -8.20 -24.61
CA ASN A 257 17.71 -8.36 -25.34
C ASN A 257 17.82 -7.89 -26.80
N LEU A 258 18.53 -6.80 -27.08
CA LEU A 258 18.79 -6.32 -28.44
C LEU A 258 19.60 -7.35 -29.26
N LYS A 259 20.53 -8.07 -28.62
CA LYS A 259 21.32 -9.13 -29.26
C LYS A 259 20.48 -10.33 -29.70
N TRP A 260 19.37 -10.61 -29.02
CA TRP A 260 18.52 -11.78 -29.28
C TRP A 260 17.22 -11.46 -30.03
N PHE A 261 16.68 -10.25 -29.87
CA PHE A 261 15.34 -9.87 -30.35
C PHE A 261 15.32 -8.56 -31.17
N GLY A 262 16.47 -8.10 -31.66
CA GLY A 262 16.54 -6.93 -32.53
C GLY A 262 15.98 -7.20 -33.94
N GLU A 263 15.43 -6.15 -34.57
CA GLU A 263 14.75 -6.21 -35.88
C GLU A 263 15.63 -6.78 -37.01
N ASN A 264 16.95 -6.64 -36.89
CA ASN A 264 17.95 -7.17 -37.84
C ASN A 264 18.70 -8.42 -37.30
N ALA A 265 18.34 -8.95 -36.13
CA ALA A 265 18.99 -10.11 -35.55
C ALA A 265 18.29 -11.40 -36.01
N GLY A 266 18.85 -12.09 -37.01
CA GLY A 266 18.36 -13.41 -37.41
C GLY A 266 18.38 -14.44 -36.27
N PHE A 267 17.58 -15.51 -36.37
CA PHE A 267 17.46 -16.54 -35.33
C PHE A 267 18.81 -17.17 -34.97
N ARG A 268 19.30 -16.92 -33.75
CA ARG A 268 20.51 -17.56 -33.20
C ARG A 268 20.10 -18.78 -32.36
N SER A 269 20.70 -19.94 -32.63
CA SER A 269 20.53 -21.14 -31.81
C SER A 269 21.23 -20.98 -30.47
N ALA A 270 20.57 -21.40 -29.38
CA ALA A 270 21.11 -21.34 -28.01
C ALA A 270 22.03 -22.52 -27.65
N LEU A 271 22.27 -23.45 -28.57
CA LEU A 271 23.21 -24.54 -28.35
C LEU A 271 24.64 -24.04 -28.56
N PRO A 272 25.59 -24.32 -27.63
CA PRO A 272 26.99 -24.05 -27.88
C PRO A 272 27.40 -24.85 -29.12
N LYS A 273 28.07 -24.20 -30.09
CA LYS A 273 28.73 -24.93 -31.17
C LYS A 273 29.84 -25.75 -30.52
N GLU A 274 29.74 -27.06 -30.59
CA GLU A 274 30.87 -27.93 -30.24
C GLU A 274 32.01 -27.62 -31.20
N GLY A 275 33.13 -27.23 -30.61
CA GLY A 275 34.41 -26.95 -31.26
C GLY A 275 35.51 -27.24 -30.26
#